data_AF-A0A0D6ALG0-F1
#
_entry.id   AF-A0A0D6ALG0-F1
#
_cell.length_a   1.000
_cell.length_b   1.000
_cell.length_c   1.000
_cell.angle_alpha   90.00
_cell.angle_beta   90.00
_cell.angle_gamma   90.00
#
_symmetry.space_group_name_H-M   'P 1'
#
loop_
_entity.id
_entity.type
_entity.pdbx_description
1 polymer ?
#
loop_
_entity_poly.entity_id
_entity_poly.type
_entity_poly.pdbx_seq_one_letter_code
_entity_poly.pdbx_strand_id
1 'polypeptide(L)'
;MYKEGCDVSVFLRDQQRWIEDAQIIGIEGDIVVIRYEMEEDYENSSWEEFVRLESIGAVSRKLASVPRGYGEIQVSDDCPEAEQIYPRHHDTE
;
A
#
# COMPACT_ATOMS: atom_id res chain seq x y z
N MET A 1 -6.65 -5.20 -15.88
CA MET A 1 -5.93 -6.31 -15.22
C MET A 1 -5.50 -5.81 -13.84
N TYR A 2 -6.42 -5.82 -12.87
CA TYR A 2 -6.13 -5.37 -11.51
C TYR A 2 -5.40 -6.51 -10.81
N LYS A 3 -4.13 -6.31 -10.49
CA LYS A 3 -3.27 -7.34 -9.90
C LYS A 3 -3.84 -7.84 -8.57
N GLU A 4 -3.81 -9.17 -8.41
CA GLU A 4 -3.86 -9.87 -7.14
C GLU A 4 -2.87 -9.24 -6.15
N GLY A 5 -3.30 -9.08 -4.89
CA GLY A 5 -2.48 -8.62 -3.77
C GLY A 5 -2.17 -7.13 -3.79
N CYS A 6 -3.04 -6.31 -3.22
CA CYS A 6 -2.65 -4.94 -2.87
C CYS A 6 -1.95 -5.00 -1.52
N ASP A 7 -0.61 -5.07 -1.52
CA ASP A 7 0.14 -5.07 -0.28
C ASP A 7 -0.06 -3.76 0.48
N VAL A 8 -0.36 -3.88 1.76
CA VAL A 8 -0.67 -2.79 2.68
C VAL A 8 0.28 -2.82 3.87
N SER A 9 0.58 -1.65 4.41
CA SER A 9 1.20 -1.53 5.72
C SER A 9 0.13 -1.24 6.76
N VAL A 10 0.06 -2.06 7.80
CA VAL A 10 -0.96 -1.99 8.86
C VAL A 10 -0.29 -1.65 10.18
N PHE A 11 -0.79 -0.61 10.87
CA PHE A 11 -0.35 -0.27 12.21
C PHE A 11 -1.30 -0.85 13.26
N LEU A 12 -0.77 -1.69 14.15
CA LEU A 12 -1.50 -2.29 15.26
C LEU A 12 -1.24 -1.49 16.54
N ARG A 13 -2.29 -0.90 17.11
CA ARG A 13 -2.22 0.02 18.27
C ARG A 13 -1.97 -0.70 19.59
N ASP A 14 -2.50 -1.91 19.71
CA ASP A 14 -2.36 -2.78 20.88
C ASP A 14 -0.93 -3.30 21.03
N GLN A 15 -0.28 -3.63 19.91
CA GLN A 15 1.12 -4.09 19.87
C GLN A 15 2.13 -2.95 19.67
N GLN A 16 1.66 -1.76 19.26
CA GLN A 16 2.50 -0.61 18.87
C GLN A 16 3.52 -0.95 17.77
N ARG A 17 3.08 -1.69 16.74
CA ARG A 17 3.94 -2.22 15.68
C ARG A 17 3.34 -1.97 14.29
N TRP A 18 4.23 -1.81 13.31
CA TRP A 18 3.90 -1.87 11.89
C TRP A 18 4.11 -3.28 11.34
N ILE A 19 3.15 -3.73 10.54
CA ILE A 19 3.29 -4.90 9.67
C ILE A 19 3.37 -4.33 8.26
N GLU A 20 4.50 -4.53 7.61
CA GLU A 20 4.75 -4.08 6.23
C GLU A 20 4.45 -5.22 5.24
N ASP A 21 4.20 -4.84 3.98
CA ASP A 21 3.94 -5.76 2.87
C ASP A 21 2.92 -6.87 3.18
N ALA A 22 1.87 -6.53 3.95
CA ALA A 22 0.81 -7.46 4.33
C ALA A 22 -0.31 -7.51 3.30
N GLN A 23 -0.99 -8.64 3.21
CA GLN A 23 -2.20 -8.82 2.41
C GLN A 23 -3.39 -9.04 3.32
N ILE A 24 -4.47 -8.31 3.08
CA ILE A 24 -5.76 -8.59 3.71
C ILE A 24 -6.41 -9.74 2.94
N ILE A 25 -6.48 -10.92 3.56
CA ILE A 25 -7.01 -12.14 2.92
C ILE A 25 -8.48 -12.40 3.25
N GLY A 26 -9.01 -11.74 4.27
CA GLY A 26 -10.41 -11.88 4.67
C GLY A 26 -10.85 -10.82 5.66
N ILE A 27 -12.16 -10.54 5.67
CA ILE A 27 -12.81 -9.69 6.67
C ILE A 27 -14.10 -10.40 7.08
N GLU A 28 -14.22 -10.72 8.36
CA GLU A 28 -15.38 -11.37 8.95
C GLU A 28 -15.85 -10.57 10.17
N GLY A 29 -16.95 -9.83 10.02
CA GLY A 29 -17.47 -8.98 11.08
C GLY A 29 -16.48 -7.89 11.50
N ASP A 30 -15.99 -7.96 12.73
CA ASP A 30 -15.00 -7.05 13.31
C ASP A 30 -13.57 -7.58 13.27
N ILE A 31 -13.35 -8.73 12.62
CA ILE A 31 -12.04 -9.38 12.49
C ILE A 31 -11.54 -9.22 11.05
N VAL A 32 -10.29 -8.77 10.93
CA VAL A 32 -9.53 -8.72 9.68
C VAL A 32 -8.47 -9.80 9.74
N VAL A 33 -8.41 -10.63 8.71
CA VAL A 33 -7.36 -11.65 8.56
C VAL A 33 -6.30 -11.09 7.63
N ILE A 34 -5.08 -10.94 8.15
CA ILE A 34 -3.93 -10.46 7.40
C ILE A 34 -2.90 -11.57 7.26
N ARG A 35 -2.26 -11.64 6.09
CA ARG A 35 -1.11 -12.50 5.82
C ARG A 35 0.10 -11.63 5.53
N TYR A 36 1.26 -11.97 6.07
CA TYR A 36 2.50 -11.27 5.77
C TYR A 36 3.69 -12.22 5.84
N GLU A 37 4.78 -11.85 5.18
CA GLU A 37 6.02 -12.61 5.21
C GLU A 37 7.03 -11.90 6.11
N MET A 38 7.88 -12.69 6.77
CA MET A 38 9.04 -12.19 7.50
C MET A 38 10.27 -12.86 6.90
N GLU A 39 11.24 -12.04 6.48
CA GLU A 39 12.58 -12.52 6.13
C GLU A 39 13.33 -12.81 7.44
N GLU A 40 13.43 -14.09 7.78
CA GLU A 40 14.36 -14.56 8.81
C GLU A 40 15.63 -15.10 8.11
N ASP A 41 16.78 -15.04 8.79
CA ASP A 41 18.14 -15.14 8.24
C ASP A 41 18.41 -16.26 7.20
N TYR A 42 17.60 -17.31 7.17
CA TYR A 42 17.73 -18.44 6.24
C TYR A 42 16.39 -18.96 5.64
N GLU A 43 15.24 -18.36 5.97
CA GLU A 43 13.93 -18.83 5.52
C GLU A 43 12.87 -17.70 5.52
N ASN A 44 12.04 -17.66 4.48
CA ASN A 44 10.85 -16.83 4.44
C ASN A 44 9.71 -17.53 5.20
N SER A 45 9.29 -16.95 6.33
CA SER A 45 8.15 -17.45 7.10
C SER A 45 6.88 -16.67 6.75
N SER A 46 5.82 -17.39 6.38
CA SER A 46 4.50 -16.81 6.11
C SER A 46 3.62 -16.88 7.35
N TRP A 47 3.13 -15.74 7.81
CA TRP A 47 2.28 -15.60 8.99
C TRP A 47 0.85 -15.22 8.59
N GLU A 48 -0.13 -15.72 9.35
CA GLU A 48 -1.53 -15.28 9.27
C GLU A 48 -2.00 -14.83 10.66
N GLU A 49 -2.53 -13.62 10.75
CA GLU A 49 -3.00 -13.03 12.00
C GLU A 49 -4.46 -12.59 11.91
N PHE A 50 -5.20 -12.88 12.97
CA PHE A 50 -6.56 -12.40 13.19
C PHE A 50 -6.50 -11.13 14.03
N VAL A 51 -6.88 -10.01 13.42
CA VAL A 51 -6.76 -8.68 14.03
C VAL A 51 -8.15 -8.09 14.18
N ARG A 52 -8.47 -7.58 15.37
CA ARG A 52 -9.71 -6.81 15.56
C ARG A 52 -9.60 -5.44 14.90
N LEU A 53 -10.69 -4.97 14.27
CA LEU A 53 -10.74 -3.64 13.66
C LEU A 53 -10.37 -2.52 14.65
N GLU A 54 -10.75 -2.65 15.93
CA GLU A 54 -10.42 -1.68 16.98
C GLU A 54 -8.91 -1.58 17.29
N SER A 55 -8.17 -2.66 17.04
CA SER A 55 -6.71 -2.71 17.19
C SER A 55 -5.98 -2.03 16.03
N ILE A 56 -6.62 -1.83 14.86
CA ILE A 56 -6.00 -1.21 13.70
C ILE A 56 -6.02 0.32 13.86
N GLY A 57 -4.84 0.94 13.90
CA GLY A 57 -4.69 2.38 14.04
C GLY A 57 -4.47 3.12 12.74
N ALA A 58 -3.87 2.46 11.75
CA ALA A 58 -3.67 3.02 10.43
C ALA A 58 -3.52 1.89 9.40
N VAL A 59 -3.97 2.16 8.18
CA VAL A 59 -3.69 1.34 7.01
C VAL A 59 -3.15 2.26 5.94
N SER A 60 -2.01 1.91 5.37
CA SER A 60 -1.43 2.64 4.24
C SER A 60 -1.15 1.66 3.11
N ARG A 61 -1.23 2.16 1.87
CA ARG A 61 -0.94 1.37 0.69
C ARG A 61 0.20 2.03 -0.07
N LYS A 62 1.19 1.23 -0.46
CA LYS A 62 2.24 1.68 -1.35
C LYS A 62 1.66 1.89 -2.75
N LEU A 63 1.62 3.16 -3.18
CA LEU A 63 1.08 3.52 -4.50
C LEU A 63 2.13 3.34 -5.61
N ALA A 64 3.40 3.58 -5.30
CA ALA A 64 4.53 3.41 -6.21
C ALA A 64 5.83 3.19 -5.44
N SER A 65 6.84 2.64 -6.12
CA SER A 65 8.24 2.68 -5.68
C SER A 65 9.13 3.12 -6.82
N VAL A 66 10.12 3.92 -6.49
CA VAL A 66 11.17 4.34 -7.42
C VAL A 66 12.45 3.61 -7.05
N PRO A 67 13.14 2.94 -7.99
CA PRO A 67 14.41 2.27 -7.70
C PRO A 67 15.46 3.28 -7.24
N ARG A 68 16.28 2.90 -6.26
CA ARG A 68 17.44 3.69 -5.84
C ARG A 68 18.56 3.53 -6.88
N GLY A 69 18.56 4.39 -7.90
CA GLY A 69 19.59 4.42 -8.95
C GLY A 69 19.72 5.81 -9.59
N TYR A 70 20.74 5.98 -10.43
CA TYR A 70 20.95 7.21 -11.21
C TYR A 70 20.10 7.15 -12.49
N GLY A 71 18.79 7.30 -12.36
CA GLY A 71 17.88 7.55 -13.48
C GLY A 71 17.28 8.93 -13.33
N GLU A 72 17.15 9.69 -14.41
CA GLU A 72 16.41 10.96 -14.38
C GLU A 72 14.95 10.66 -14.03
N ILE A 73 14.46 11.26 -12.94
CA ILE A 73 13.07 11.16 -12.54
C ILE A 73 12.29 12.02 -13.53
N GLN A 74 11.32 11.43 -14.24
CA GLN A 74 10.47 12.19 -15.15
C GLN A 74 9.75 13.28 -14.36
N VAL A 75 9.94 14.52 -14.80
CA VAL A 75 9.29 15.70 -14.21
C VAL A 75 8.06 16.06 -15.04
N SER A 76 7.24 17.00 -14.52
CA SER A 76 6.02 17.44 -15.19
C SER A 76 6.23 17.93 -16.63
N ASP A 77 7.44 18.41 -16.96
CA ASP A 77 7.79 18.91 -18.29
C ASP A 77 7.95 17.79 -19.33
N ASP A 78 8.13 16.55 -18.89
CA ASP A 78 8.26 15.35 -19.74
C ASP A 78 6.94 14.58 -19.91
N CYS A 79 5.81 15.16 -19.45
CA CYS A 79 4.51 14.52 -19.51
C CYS A 79 3.98 14.48 -20.96
N PRO A 80 3.71 13.28 -21.54
CA PRO A 80 3.16 13.16 -22.88
C PRO A 80 1.86 13.96 -23.03
N GLU A 81 1.65 14.60 -24.18
CA GLU A 81 0.49 15.47 -24.42
C GLU A 81 -0.87 14.80 -24.09
N ALA A 82 -0.97 13.49 -24.32
CA ALA A 82 -2.17 12.69 -24.02
C ALA A 82 -2.47 12.51 -22.52
N GLU A 83 -1.48 12.73 -21.65
CA GLU A 83 -1.58 12.56 -20.19
C GLU A 83 -1.63 13.90 -19.43
N GLN A 84 -1.49 15.03 -20.14
CA GLN A 84 -1.51 16.36 -19.53
C GLN A 84 -2.92 16.72 -19.02
N ILE A 85 -3.02 17.02 -17.73
CA ILE A 85 -4.25 17.49 -17.11
C ILE A 85 -4.32 19.01 -17.29
N TYR A 86 -5.03 19.47 -18.31
CA TYR A 86 -5.29 20.89 -18.50
C TYR A 86 -6.28 21.39 -17.46
N PRO A 87 -6.08 22.59 -16.88
CA PRO A 87 -7.11 23.21 -16.06
C PRO A 87 -8.37 23.34 -16.90
N ARG A 88 -9.44 22.66 -16.49
CA ARG A 88 -10.76 22.90 -17.06
C ARG A 88 -11.06 24.37 -16.85
N HIS A 89 -11.26 25.10 -17.93
CA HIS A 89 -11.78 26.46 -17.89
C HIS A 89 -12.94 26.46 -16.89
N HIS A 90 -12.80 27.29 -15.86
CA HIS A 90 -13.90 27.62 -14.98
C HIS A 90 -15.03 28.10 -15.89
N ASP A 91 -16.16 27.39 -15.91
CA ASP A 91 -17.38 27.93 -16.49
C ASP A 91 -17.57 29.29 -15.82
N THR A 92 -17.34 30.33 -16.62
CA THR A 92 -17.54 31.71 -16.22
C THR A 92 -18.98 32.02 -16.57
N GLU A 93 -19.74 32.47 -15.57
CA GLU A 93 -21.14 32.89 -15.62
C GLU A 93 -21.51 33.75 -16.84
#